data_AF-H3AEY7-F1
#
_entry.id   AF-H3AEY7-F1
#
_cell.length_a   1.000
_cell.length_b   1.000
_cell.length_c   1.000
_cell.angle_alpha   90.00
_cell.angle_beta   90.00
_cell.angle_gamma   90.00
#
_symmetry.space_group_name_H-M   'P 1'
#
loop_
_entity.id
_entity.type
_entity.pdbx_description
1 polymer ?
#
loop_
_entity_poly.entity_id
_entity_poly.type
_entity_poly.pdbx_seq_one_letter_code
_entity_poly.pdbx_strand_id
1 'polypeptide(L)'
;EASCGHMVEATGLKTWWEKTLEKGHFTFNCPKCAKEWAWQEMRKLTQITQGEMPWFECKIEQLTKGWHDDYKKCPECCLYIQRLDSENLCVPCLPCSEKKKVHKFCWACLKEWQGDAPRMDCCDNPMCIATATLLSCPVIAEGHGRLSGCPMFRACPNCETLIQHMLTHCSNVRCPNCNNYFCFRCLK
;
A
#
# COMPACT_ATOMS: atom_id res chain seq x y z
N GLU A 1 -21.37 -15.15 -1.44
CA GLU A 1 -20.51 -16.29 -1.79
C GLU A 1 -19.05 -15.84 -1.77
N ALA A 2 -18.14 -16.66 -1.27
CA ALA A 2 -16.70 -16.38 -1.24
C ALA A 2 -16.03 -16.72 -2.59
N SER A 3 -14.81 -16.25 -2.82
CA SER A 3 -13.97 -16.51 -3.99
C SER A 3 -13.59 -18.00 -4.16
N CYS A 4 -13.86 -18.84 -3.17
CA CYS A 4 -13.74 -20.29 -3.24
C CYS A 4 -15.06 -21.02 -3.58
N GLY A 5 -16.15 -20.29 -3.87
CA GLY A 5 -17.46 -20.86 -4.17
C GLY A 5 -18.27 -21.28 -2.94
N HIS A 6 -17.71 -21.20 -1.74
CA HIS A 6 -18.41 -21.60 -0.52
C HIS A 6 -19.27 -20.47 0.06
N MET A 7 -20.48 -20.82 0.49
CA MET A 7 -21.32 -19.98 1.34
C MET A 7 -20.99 -20.16 2.82
N VAL A 8 -21.00 -19.04 3.54
CA VAL A 8 -20.69 -18.94 4.96
C VAL A 8 -21.68 -17.98 5.59
N GLU A 9 -22.14 -18.31 6.81
CA GLU A 9 -22.98 -17.42 7.60
C GLU A 9 -22.16 -16.26 8.18
N ALA A 10 -22.59 -15.02 7.91
CA ALA A 10 -21.84 -13.81 8.26
C ALA A 10 -21.59 -13.65 9.77
N THR A 11 -22.62 -13.89 10.58
CA THR A 11 -22.59 -13.69 12.05
C THR A 11 -21.62 -14.65 12.72
N GLY A 12 -21.65 -15.93 12.33
CA GLY A 12 -20.71 -16.94 12.84
C GLY A 12 -19.28 -16.66 12.41
N LEU A 13 -19.09 -16.19 11.18
CA LEU A 13 -17.77 -15.87 10.63
C LEU A 13 -17.12 -14.67 11.34
N LYS A 14 -17.90 -13.63 11.67
CA LYS A 14 -17.39 -12.46 12.39
C LYS A 14 -16.92 -12.80 13.81
N THR A 15 -17.73 -13.53 14.58
CA THR A 15 -17.35 -13.97 15.94
C THR A 15 -16.13 -14.90 15.92
N TRP A 16 -16.06 -15.80 14.93
CA TRP A 16 -14.88 -16.64 14.74
C TRP A 16 -13.63 -15.81 14.44
N TRP A 17 -13.79 -14.76 13.64
CA TRP A 17 -12.70 -13.88 13.25
C TRP A 17 -12.18 -13.03 14.43
N GLU A 18 -13.06 -12.41 15.21
CA GLU A 18 -12.69 -11.66 16.42
C GLU A 18 -11.84 -12.53 17.37
N LYS A 19 -12.27 -13.77 17.61
CA LYS A 19 -11.53 -14.75 18.42
C LYS A 19 -10.18 -15.14 17.80
N THR A 20 -10.07 -15.18 16.48
CA THR A 20 -8.83 -15.50 15.76
C THR A 20 -7.80 -14.38 15.93
N LEU A 21 -8.23 -13.12 15.79
CA LEU A 21 -7.41 -11.94 16.06
C LEU A 21 -6.97 -11.84 17.53
N GLU A 22 -7.86 -12.14 18.47
CA GLU A 22 -7.54 -12.15 19.90
C GLU A 22 -6.46 -13.19 20.25
N LYS A 23 -6.43 -14.32 19.54
CA LYS A 23 -5.39 -15.35 19.65
C LYS A 23 -4.08 -14.98 18.95
N GLY A 24 -4.03 -13.85 18.25
CA GLY A 24 -2.84 -13.37 17.56
C GLY A 24 -2.67 -13.89 16.13
N HIS A 25 -3.71 -14.50 15.54
CA HIS A 25 -3.69 -14.96 14.16
C HIS A 25 -4.43 -13.94 13.26
N PHE A 26 -3.90 -13.71 12.07
CA PHE A 26 -4.46 -12.73 11.12
C PHE A 26 -4.63 -13.27 9.69
N THR A 27 -4.31 -14.55 9.45
CA THR A 27 -4.60 -15.22 8.19
C THR A 27 -6.08 -15.57 8.11
N PHE A 28 -6.69 -15.31 6.96
CA PHE A 28 -8.10 -15.55 6.77
C PHE A 28 -8.28 -16.74 5.85
N ASN A 29 -8.91 -17.81 6.31
CA ASN A 29 -9.06 -19.00 5.50
C ASN A 29 -10.52 -19.45 5.47
N CYS A 30 -10.93 -20.00 4.34
CA CYS A 30 -12.21 -20.66 4.23
C CYS A 30 -12.28 -21.84 5.20
N PRO A 31 -13.28 -21.93 6.09
CA PRO A 31 -13.39 -23.04 7.03
C PRO A 31 -13.70 -24.38 6.34
N LYS A 32 -14.14 -24.37 5.07
CA LYS A 32 -14.49 -25.58 4.30
C LYS A 32 -13.33 -26.12 3.48
N CYS A 33 -12.53 -25.25 2.86
CA CYS A 33 -11.46 -25.67 1.94
C CYS A 33 -10.08 -25.08 2.26
N ALA A 34 -9.94 -24.37 3.37
CA ALA A 34 -8.72 -23.70 3.81
C ALA A 34 -8.13 -22.64 2.86
N LYS A 35 -8.77 -22.36 1.70
CA LYS A 35 -8.33 -21.31 0.78
C LYS A 35 -8.22 -19.98 1.52
N GLU A 36 -7.08 -19.30 1.36
CA GLU A 36 -6.88 -17.98 1.93
C GLU A 36 -7.80 -16.93 1.26
N TRP A 37 -8.31 -16.02 2.08
CA TRP A 37 -9.12 -14.88 1.68
C TRP A 37 -8.39 -13.60 1.98
N ALA A 38 -8.51 -12.64 1.09
CA ALA A 38 -7.97 -11.31 1.34
C ALA A 38 -8.84 -10.59 2.39
N TRP A 39 -8.25 -9.68 3.17
CA TRP A 39 -8.96 -8.86 4.15
C TRP A 39 -10.24 -8.21 3.60
N GLN A 40 -10.20 -7.66 2.38
CA GLN A 40 -11.32 -7.01 1.71
C GLN A 40 -12.48 -7.98 1.46
N GLU A 41 -12.15 -9.24 1.17
CA GLU A 41 -13.15 -10.31 0.97
C GLU A 41 -13.79 -10.67 2.31
N MET A 42 -12.98 -10.85 3.35
CA MET A 42 -13.46 -11.14 4.70
C MET A 42 -14.40 -10.06 5.24
N ARG A 43 -14.02 -8.80 5.07
CA ARG A 43 -14.87 -7.67 5.41
C ARG A 43 -16.23 -7.75 4.72
N LYS A 44 -16.25 -8.09 3.44
CA LYS A 44 -17.49 -8.23 2.66
C LYS A 44 -18.34 -9.38 3.18
N LEU A 45 -17.74 -10.53 3.48
CA LEU A 45 -18.45 -11.72 3.97
C LEU A 45 -19.03 -11.54 5.37
N THR A 46 -18.35 -10.80 6.24
CA THR A 46 -18.75 -10.56 7.64
C THR A 46 -19.62 -9.32 7.84
N GLN A 47 -19.84 -8.53 6.79
CA GLN A 47 -20.60 -7.27 6.83
C GLN A 47 -20.09 -6.29 7.89
N ILE A 48 -18.77 -6.26 8.14
CA ILE A 48 -18.20 -5.36 9.14
C ILE A 48 -18.49 -3.91 8.76
N THR A 49 -19.08 -3.19 9.71
CA THR A 49 -19.53 -1.81 9.50
C THR A 49 -18.36 -0.82 9.53
N GLN A 50 -18.59 0.39 9.03
CA GLN A 50 -17.58 1.45 9.05
C GLN A 50 -17.14 1.84 10.47
N GLY A 51 -18.02 1.72 11.48
CA GLY A 51 -17.69 2.00 12.88
C GLY A 51 -16.78 0.93 13.51
N GLU A 52 -16.80 -0.29 12.98
CA GLU A 52 -16.01 -1.42 13.48
C GLU A 52 -14.64 -1.53 12.80
N MET A 53 -14.52 -1.01 11.58
CA MET A 53 -13.28 -1.01 10.78
C MET A 53 -12.03 -0.60 11.56
N PRO A 54 -12.02 0.50 12.35
CA PRO A 54 -10.82 0.92 13.06
C PRO A 54 -10.28 -0.14 14.03
N TRP A 55 -11.16 -0.91 14.68
CA TRP A 55 -10.73 -1.96 15.60
C TRP A 55 -10.03 -3.10 14.86
N PHE A 56 -10.61 -3.57 13.76
CA PHE A 56 -10.04 -4.65 12.96
C PHE A 56 -8.73 -4.23 12.30
N GLU A 57 -8.69 -3.04 11.69
CA GLU A 57 -7.49 -2.53 11.02
C GLU A 57 -6.34 -2.31 12.02
N CYS A 58 -6.63 -1.78 13.21
CA CYS A 58 -5.65 -1.64 14.28
C CYS A 58 -5.12 -3.00 14.76
N LYS A 59 -5.99 -4.02 14.87
CA LYS A 59 -5.56 -5.38 15.23
C LYS A 59 -4.68 -6.03 14.17
N ILE A 60 -5.04 -5.89 12.90
CA ILE A 60 -4.21 -6.39 11.79
C ILE A 60 -2.83 -5.72 11.84
N GLU A 61 -2.77 -4.39 11.97
CA GLU A 61 -1.52 -3.63 12.07
C GLU A 61 -0.63 -4.08 13.25
N GLN A 62 -1.23 -4.34 14.41
CA GLN A 62 -0.51 -4.87 15.58
C GLN A 62 0.09 -6.26 15.32
N LEU A 63 -0.64 -7.13 14.62
CA LEU A 63 -0.24 -8.51 14.39
C LEU A 63 0.76 -8.64 13.24
N THR A 64 0.70 -7.76 12.24
CA THR A 64 1.64 -7.77 11.12
C THR A 64 3.01 -7.20 11.49
N LYS A 65 3.19 -6.56 12.66
CA LYS A 65 4.51 -6.11 13.20
C LYS A 65 5.46 -5.46 12.18
N GLY A 66 4.95 -4.65 11.25
CA GLY A 66 5.78 -4.02 10.22
C GLY A 66 5.87 -4.75 8.87
N TRP A 67 5.31 -5.96 8.73
CA TRP A 67 5.16 -6.69 7.47
C TRP A 67 3.98 -6.13 6.66
N HIS A 68 4.05 -4.83 6.36
CA HIS A 68 3.03 -4.06 5.65
C HIS A 68 3.14 -4.17 4.12
N ASP A 69 4.04 -4.98 3.58
CA ASP A 69 4.21 -5.05 2.13
C ASP A 69 2.96 -5.58 1.43
N ASP A 70 2.15 -6.37 2.14
CA ASP A 70 0.90 -6.93 1.65
C ASP A 70 -0.33 -6.14 2.10
N TYR A 71 -0.18 -5.10 2.95
CA TYR A 71 -1.28 -4.26 3.41
C TYR A 71 -1.04 -2.79 3.11
N LYS A 72 -1.93 -2.17 2.32
CA LYS A 72 -1.90 -0.73 2.03
C LYS A 72 -3.29 -0.13 2.10
N LYS A 73 -3.36 1.17 2.37
CA LYS A 73 -4.61 1.92 2.24
C LYS A 73 -4.91 2.19 0.77
N CYS A 74 -6.17 1.97 0.38
CA CYS A 74 -6.64 2.40 -0.93
C CYS A 74 -6.53 3.93 -1.06
N PRO A 75 -5.99 4.46 -2.17
CA PRO A 75 -5.83 5.89 -2.38
C PRO A 75 -7.16 6.65 -2.48
N GLU A 76 -8.26 5.98 -2.86
CA GLU A 76 -9.58 6.63 -2.96
C GLU A 76 -10.37 6.59 -1.64
N CYS A 77 -10.47 5.42 -1.00
CA CYS A 77 -11.37 5.23 0.15
C CYS A 77 -10.66 5.11 1.50
N CYS A 78 -9.33 5.15 1.53
CA CYS A 78 -8.48 5.07 2.72
C CYS A 78 -8.64 3.79 3.59
N LEU A 79 -9.37 2.79 3.10
CA LEU A 79 -9.56 1.49 3.77
C LEU A 79 -8.38 0.59 3.47
N TYR A 80 -8.04 -0.30 4.41
CA TYR A 80 -6.98 -1.28 4.18
C TYR A 80 -7.38 -2.30 3.11
N ILE A 81 -6.41 -2.59 2.26
CA ILE A 81 -6.45 -3.55 1.16
C ILE A 81 -5.29 -4.52 1.40
N GLN A 82 -5.56 -5.82 1.35
CA GLN A 82 -4.54 -6.86 1.36
C GLN A 82 -4.26 -7.32 -0.07
N ARG A 83 -2.99 -7.48 -0.41
CA ARG A 83 -2.52 -8.10 -1.64
C ARG A 83 -2.01 -9.50 -1.31
N LEU A 84 -2.65 -10.53 -1.86
CA LEU A 84 -2.23 -11.92 -1.68
C LEU A 84 -1.20 -12.39 -2.72
N ASP A 85 -1.26 -11.82 -3.92
CA ASP A 85 -0.36 -12.15 -5.03
C ASP A 85 0.76 -11.11 -5.13
N SER A 86 1.96 -11.49 -4.68
CA SER A 86 3.12 -10.63 -4.68
C SER A 86 3.68 -10.36 -6.09
N GLU A 87 3.32 -11.20 -7.08
CA GLU A 87 3.72 -11.10 -8.49
C GLU A 87 2.76 -10.22 -9.31
N ASN A 88 1.67 -9.73 -8.70
CA ASN A 88 0.71 -8.88 -9.37
C ASN A 88 0.53 -7.53 -8.66
N LEU A 89 0.99 -6.46 -9.30
CA LEU A 89 0.81 -5.10 -8.82
C LEU A 89 -0.61 -4.56 -9.07
N CYS A 90 -1.44 -5.23 -9.87
CA CYS A 90 -2.80 -4.81 -10.17
C CYS A 90 -3.78 -5.29 -9.09
N VAL A 91 -4.07 -4.44 -8.12
CA VAL A 91 -4.88 -4.83 -6.95
C VAL A 91 -6.27 -4.20 -7.01
N PRO A 92 -7.35 -5.00 -6.93
CA PRO A 92 -8.71 -4.47 -6.85
C PRO A 92 -9.03 -3.95 -5.44
N CYS A 93 -9.70 -2.80 -5.38
CA CYS A 93 -10.37 -2.36 -4.16
C CYS A 93 -11.84 -2.81 -4.20
N LEU A 94 -12.17 -3.89 -3.49
CA LEU A 94 -13.56 -4.37 -3.42
C LEU A 94 -14.52 -3.29 -2.88
N PRO A 95 -14.20 -2.52 -1.82
CA PRO A 95 -15.07 -1.44 -1.35
C PRO A 95 -15.36 -0.35 -2.39
N CYS A 96 -14.37 0.08 -3.18
CA CYS A 96 -14.60 1.06 -4.24
C CYS A 96 -15.37 0.46 -5.42
N SER A 97 -15.12 -0.81 -5.73
CA SER A 97 -15.76 -1.53 -6.84
C SER A 97 -17.25 -1.82 -6.60
N GLU A 98 -17.75 -1.69 -5.37
CA GLU A 98 -19.18 -1.76 -5.07
C GLU A 98 -19.93 -0.46 -5.43
N LYS A 99 -19.24 0.68 -5.46
CA LYS A 99 -19.84 2.00 -5.72
C LYS A 99 -19.70 2.46 -7.18
N LYS A 100 -18.71 1.95 -7.90
CA LYS A 100 -18.35 2.33 -9.27
C LYS A 100 -18.06 1.07 -10.09
N LYS A 101 -17.61 1.23 -11.35
CA LYS A 101 -16.95 0.13 -12.08
C LYS A 101 -15.79 -0.45 -11.26
N VAL A 102 -15.37 -1.67 -11.61
CA VAL A 102 -14.23 -2.37 -10.99
C VAL A 102 -13.04 -1.42 -10.85
N HIS A 103 -12.73 -1.02 -9.62
CA HIS A 103 -11.64 -0.11 -9.29
C HIS A 103 -10.39 -0.91 -8.95
N LYS A 104 -9.32 -0.67 -9.71
CA LYS A 104 -8.01 -1.30 -9.54
C LYS A 104 -6.94 -0.22 -9.46
N PHE A 105 -5.94 -0.44 -8.64
CA PHE A 105 -4.80 0.47 -8.51
C PHE A 105 -3.48 -0.31 -8.53
N CYS A 106 -2.41 0.39 -8.88
CA CYS A 106 -1.06 -0.15 -8.84
C CYS A 106 -0.54 -0.17 -7.41
N TRP A 107 -0.17 -1.34 -6.91
CA TRP A 107 0.37 -1.53 -5.56
C TRP A 107 1.66 -0.74 -5.29
N ALA A 108 2.43 -0.46 -6.35
CA ALA A 108 3.70 0.26 -6.27
C ALA A 108 3.50 1.79 -6.25
N CYS A 109 2.82 2.36 -7.26
CA CYS A 109 2.68 3.81 -7.41
C CYS A 109 1.38 4.40 -6.84
N LEU A 110 0.45 3.56 -6.37
CA LEU A 110 -0.86 3.94 -5.80
C LEU A 110 -1.77 4.75 -6.73
N LYS A 111 -1.50 4.76 -8.04
CA LYS A 111 -2.41 5.33 -9.06
C LYS A 111 -3.37 4.26 -9.58
N GLU A 112 -4.47 4.70 -10.22
CA GLU A 112 -5.36 3.81 -10.96
C GLU A 112 -4.57 2.95 -11.96
N TRP A 113 -4.93 1.68 -12.07
CA TRP A 113 -4.18 0.73 -12.90
C TRP A 113 -4.26 1.07 -14.39
N GLN A 114 -3.11 1.06 -15.05
CA GLN A 114 -3.01 1.17 -16.51
C GLN A 114 -2.13 0.05 -17.06
N GLY A 115 -2.55 -0.55 -18.18
CA GLY A 115 -1.86 -1.65 -18.85
C GLY A 115 -2.46 -3.02 -18.58
N ASP A 116 -1.85 -4.02 -19.21
CA ASP A 116 -2.23 -5.42 -19.03
C ASP A 116 -1.93 -5.92 -17.62
N ALA A 117 -2.69 -6.88 -17.13
CA ALA A 117 -2.50 -7.53 -15.85
C ALA A 117 -2.63 -9.05 -16.01
N PRO A 118 -1.90 -9.87 -15.22
CA PRO A 118 -1.04 -9.48 -14.09
C PRO A 118 0.33 -8.97 -14.55
N ARG A 119 0.95 -8.09 -13.75
CA ARG A 119 2.35 -7.63 -13.92
C ARG A 119 3.04 -7.39 -12.58
N MET A 120 4.31 -7.75 -12.50
CA MET A 120 5.17 -7.56 -11.32
C MET A 120 6.08 -6.34 -11.41
N ASP A 121 6.42 -5.91 -12.63
CA ASP A 121 7.47 -4.93 -12.91
C ASP A 121 7.00 -3.48 -12.67
N CYS A 122 5.98 -3.03 -13.41
CA CYS A 122 5.39 -1.71 -13.28
C CYS A 122 3.99 -1.69 -13.92
N CYS A 123 3.24 -0.59 -13.78
CA CYS A 123 2.04 -0.32 -14.59
C CYS A 123 2.39 0.70 -15.69
N ASP A 124 1.51 0.90 -16.67
CA ASP A 124 1.75 1.79 -17.82
C ASP A 124 1.62 3.28 -17.48
N ASN A 125 1.34 3.62 -16.22
CA ASN A 125 1.33 5.01 -15.79
C ASN A 125 2.73 5.63 -15.99
N PRO A 126 2.81 6.85 -16.57
CA PRO A 126 4.05 7.61 -16.62
C PRO A 126 4.66 7.73 -15.22
N MET A 127 5.98 7.54 -15.13
CA MET A 127 6.74 7.64 -13.89
C MET A 127 6.30 6.66 -12.80
N CYS A 128 5.69 5.51 -13.14
CA CYS A 128 5.30 4.48 -12.16
C CYS A 128 6.46 4.10 -11.24
N ILE A 129 7.63 3.76 -11.82
CA ILE A 129 8.82 3.36 -11.07
C ILE A 129 9.28 4.51 -10.16
N ALA A 130 9.42 5.73 -10.69
CA ALA A 130 9.88 6.86 -9.89
C ALA A 130 8.92 7.20 -8.74
N THR A 131 7.61 7.13 -8.98
CA THR A 131 6.58 7.34 -7.97
C THR A 131 6.66 6.26 -6.89
N ALA A 132 6.80 4.99 -7.29
CA ALA A 132 6.96 3.87 -6.37
C ALA A 132 8.21 4.06 -5.49
N THR A 133 9.35 4.42 -6.09
CA THR A 133 10.59 4.71 -5.35
C THR A 133 10.40 5.82 -4.32
N LEU A 134 9.67 6.89 -4.65
CA LEU A 134 9.40 7.98 -3.71
C LEU A 134 8.49 7.55 -2.56
N LEU A 135 7.46 6.74 -2.84
CA LEU A 135 6.51 6.26 -1.82
C LEU A 135 7.14 5.25 -0.85
N SER A 136 8.07 4.43 -1.32
CA SER A 136 8.83 3.49 -0.48
C SER A 136 10.17 4.05 0.02
N CYS A 137 10.41 5.36 -0.17
CA CYS A 137 11.71 5.94 0.10
C CYS A 137 12.00 6.00 1.61
N PRO A 138 13.09 5.38 2.09
CA PRO A 138 13.54 5.57 3.47
C PRO A 138 13.95 7.02 3.73
N VAL A 139 13.95 7.40 5.00
CA VAL A 139 14.46 8.70 5.46
C VAL A 139 15.95 8.62 5.79
N ILE A 140 16.65 9.73 5.61
CA ILE A 140 18.04 9.92 6.01
C ILE A 140 18.10 9.89 7.54
N ALA A 141 19.00 9.07 8.08
CA ALA A 141 19.19 8.89 9.51
C ALA A 141 19.62 10.18 10.23
N GLU A 142 19.54 10.16 11.56
CA GLU A 142 20.06 11.22 12.39
C GLU A 142 21.58 11.40 12.22
N GLY A 143 22.09 12.60 12.53
CA GLY A 143 23.51 12.93 12.38
C GLY A 143 23.90 13.58 11.04
N HIS A 144 22.98 13.69 10.08
CA HIS A 144 23.20 14.38 8.79
C HIS A 144 22.73 15.84 8.78
N GLY A 145 22.79 16.49 9.95
CA GLY A 145 22.50 17.91 10.12
C GLY A 145 21.12 18.32 9.59
N ARG A 146 21.07 19.24 8.62
CA ARG A 146 19.79 19.75 8.07
C ARG A 146 19.05 18.72 7.23
N LEU A 147 19.68 17.61 6.85
CA LEU A 147 19.11 16.57 6.00
C LEU A 147 18.52 15.39 6.77
N SER A 148 18.79 15.28 8.07
CA SER A 148 18.15 14.26 8.92
C SER A 148 16.63 14.31 8.76
N GLY A 149 16.01 13.14 8.59
CA GLY A 149 14.58 12.99 8.37
C GLY A 149 14.09 13.32 6.95
N CYS A 150 14.95 13.78 6.03
CA CYS A 150 14.55 13.93 4.63
C CYS A 150 14.51 12.57 3.92
N PRO A 151 13.61 12.34 2.95
CA PRO A 151 13.68 11.18 2.06
C PRO A 151 15.05 11.08 1.37
N MET A 152 15.57 9.86 1.26
CA MET A 152 16.86 9.56 0.63
C MET A 152 16.89 9.93 -0.87
N PHE A 153 15.75 9.78 -1.54
CA PHE A 153 15.51 10.22 -2.92
C PHE A 153 14.45 11.32 -2.94
N ARG A 154 14.65 12.32 -3.81
CA ARG A 154 13.66 13.36 -4.09
C ARG A 154 13.60 13.68 -5.58
N ALA A 155 12.43 14.04 -6.08
CA ALA A 155 12.27 14.50 -7.45
C ALA A 155 12.80 15.93 -7.61
N CYS A 156 13.50 16.19 -8.72
CA CYS A 156 13.87 17.54 -9.11
C CYS A 156 12.60 18.39 -9.34
N PRO A 157 12.49 19.60 -8.76
CA PRO A 157 11.29 20.44 -8.92
C PRO A 157 11.08 20.97 -10.34
N ASN A 158 12.11 20.87 -11.21
CA ASN A 158 12.03 21.37 -12.59
C ASN A 158 11.76 20.26 -13.63
N CYS A 159 12.30 19.05 -13.44
CA CYS A 159 12.24 17.99 -14.45
C CYS A 159 11.92 16.60 -13.89
N GLU A 160 11.56 16.51 -12.61
CA GLU A 160 11.09 15.29 -11.92
C GLU A 160 12.08 14.13 -11.85
N THR A 161 13.30 14.29 -12.39
CA THR A 161 14.39 13.32 -12.24
C THR A 161 14.66 13.06 -10.76
N LEU A 162 14.74 11.79 -10.37
CA LEU A 162 15.07 11.40 -9.00
C LEU A 162 16.53 11.72 -8.68
N ILE A 163 16.73 12.42 -7.57
CA ILE A 163 18.03 12.86 -7.07
C ILE A 163 18.26 12.23 -5.70
N GLN A 164 19.45 11.68 -5.51
CA GLN A 164 19.97 11.29 -4.20
C GLN A 164 21.01 12.31 -3.74
N HIS A 165 20.94 12.70 -2.47
CA HIS A 165 21.95 13.56 -1.86
C HIS A 165 23.14 12.73 -1.37
N MET A 166 24.37 13.15 -1.65
CA MET A 166 25.61 12.47 -1.19
C MET A 166 25.93 12.68 0.30
N LEU A 167 24.94 13.10 1.10
CA LEU A 167 25.02 13.40 2.53
C LEU A 167 26.19 14.29 3.00
N THR A 168 26.76 15.10 2.11
CA THR A 168 27.76 16.12 2.44
C THR A 168 27.16 17.27 3.25
N HIS A 169 27.98 18.12 3.87
CA HIS A 169 27.51 19.24 4.73
C HIS A 169 26.62 20.29 4.03
N CYS A 170 26.62 20.38 2.69
CA CYS A 170 25.75 21.28 1.94
C CYS A 170 24.34 20.67 1.79
N SER A 171 23.28 21.47 1.88
CA SER A 171 21.91 21.02 1.63
C SER A 171 21.43 21.19 0.18
N ASN A 172 22.23 21.85 -0.66
CA ASN A 172 21.87 22.16 -2.04
C ASN A 172 22.45 21.12 -3.00
N VAL A 173 21.69 20.80 -4.04
CA VAL A 173 22.08 19.86 -5.09
C VAL A 173 21.90 20.51 -6.45
N ARG A 174 22.66 20.03 -7.42
CA ARG A 174 22.46 20.32 -8.85
C ARG A 174 21.86 19.08 -9.51
N CYS A 175 20.73 19.25 -10.19
CA CYS A 175 20.14 18.17 -10.98
C CYS A 175 21.09 17.78 -12.13
N PRO A 176 21.47 16.51 -12.31
CA PRO A 176 22.34 16.08 -13.39
C PRO A 176 21.64 16.11 -14.76
N ASN A 177 20.30 16.10 -14.79
CA ASN A 177 19.52 16.10 -16.03
C ASN A 177 19.30 17.53 -16.58
N CYS A 178 18.83 18.46 -15.74
CA CYS A 178 18.45 19.81 -16.19
C CYS A 178 19.30 20.95 -15.60
N ASN A 179 20.34 20.62 -14.81
CA ASN A 179 21.22 21.58 -14.13
C ASN A 179 20.55 22.55 -13.15
N ASN A 180 19.26 22.38 -12.85
CA ASN A 180 18.59 23.17 -11.83
C ASN A 180 19.28 23.00 -10.47
N TYR A 181 19.57 24.11 -9.80
CA TYR A 181 20.24 24.14 -8.49
C TYR A 181 19.22 24.53 -7.43
N PHE A 182 19.03 23.67 -6.42
CA PHE A 182 17.98 23.84 -5.43
C PHE A 182 18.35 23.18 -4.11
N CYS A 183 17.70 23.60 -3.03
CA CYS A 183 17.82 23.00 -1.71
C CYS A 183 17.08 21.66 -1.66
N PHE A 184 17.81 20.58 -1.36
CA PHE A 184 17.26 19.23 -1.27
C PHE A 184 16.13 19.12 -0.23
N ARG A 185 16.23 19.88 0.87
CA ARG A 185 15.23 19.87 1.94
C ARG A 185 13.91 20.54 1.57
N CYS A 186 13.94 21.76 1.01
CA CYS A 186 12.73 22.53 0.74
C CYS A 186 12.28 22.53 -0.72
N LEU A 187 13.08 21.94 -1.63
CA LEU A 187 12.81 21.85 -3.06
C LEU A 187 12.63 23.22 -3.75
N LYS A 188 13.25 24.26 -3.18
CA LYS A 188 13.32 25.62 -3.71
C LYS A 188 14.74 25.97 -4.11
#